data_AF-A0A2P5I2U5-F1
#
_entry.id   AF-A0A2P5I2U5-F1
#
_cell.length_a   1.000
_cell.length_b   1.000
_cell.length_c   1.000
_cell.angle_alpha   90.00
_cell.angle_beta   90.00
_cell.angle_gamma   90.00
#
_symmetry.space_group_name_H-M   'P 1'
#
loop_
_entity.id
_entity.type
_entity.pdbx_description
1 polymer ?
#
loop_
_entity_poly.entity_id
_entity_poly.type
_entity_poly.pdbx_seq_one_letter_code
_entity_poly.pdbx_strand_id
1 'polypeptide(L)'
;MIWTSRELLTERFTLSKFDALGWDQRGVNASQAAISFYPYDADRDRLSALSSQYREQHSDPETQPRITDATIFHVCSKRHGDLGRFLTTTLFARDLEEIRIGPDSVGRIILDGTQCVRDHRLLGGFGSTALENVTDTFRDGFLGECLNAGPQYYALARQCGGRTVGLKDLEQPIKALVAGLISDPIPGYTEESEHMWSLLWANMTSKSFTSGNSRFSNIFPYRHFSTSWPDVAEAFRSPLNNTLKKPVLLIAETYDPATPPRNRRRLSAEMCRNVRLIAHHGHAHSSRDLSNCRESLAKALILDGTLPDEPETGCYANGTPYLCGIKNSEVSNMGATTMALDPVASCKEHILEAAVRQRQTGLCDMANFDIDGGDVSLQAVHIVETAKRYAAVYGDTEDVLMREAAQKYRSTEHKGREFRFYGAIINQLKYPLSEEIIKHMERKERRRHRH
;
A
#
# COMPACT_ATOMS: atom_id res chain seq x y z
N MET A 1 -8.77 -6.88 18.05
CA MET A 1 -7.40 -7.40 17.85
C MET A 1 -6.88 -8.16 19.07
N ILE A 2 -6.82 -7.60 20.29
CA ILE A 2 -6.38 -8.39 21.48
C ILE A 2 -7.40 -9.46 21.88
N TRP A 3 -8.70 -9.16 21.81
CA TRP A 3 -9.79 -10.04 22.26
C TRP A 3 -9.75 -11.46 21.67
N THR A 4 -9.26 -11.62 20.44
CA THR A 4 -9.20 -12.90 19.71
C THR A 4 -7.80 -13.50 19.64
N SER A 5 -6.79 -12.79 20.16
CA SER A 5 -5.38 -13.16 19.97
C SER A 5 -4.58 -13.08 21.27
N ARG A 6 -5.27 -13.00 22.42
CA ARG A 6 -4.66 -12.80 23.74
C ARG A 6 -3.60 -13.87 24.03
N GLU A 7 -3.98 -15.15 23.94
CA GLU A 7 -3.10 -16.29 24.21
C GLU A 7 -1.87 -16.29 23.29
N LEU A 8 -2.09 -16.03 21.99
CA LEU A 8 -1.00 -15.92 21.01
C LEU A 8 -0.04 -14.76 21.36
N LEU A 9 -0.56 -13.62 21.80
CA LEU A 9 0.25 -12.46 22.18
C LEU A 9 1.04 -12.72 23.46
N THR A 10 0.41 -13.32 24.48
CA THR A 10 1.07 -13.64 25.74
C THR A 10 2.18 -14.66 25.52
N GLU A 11 1.93 -15.72 24.74
CA GLU A 11 2.95 -16.71 24.40
C GLU A 11 4.08 -16.07 23.59
N ARG A 12 3.73 -15.39 22.48
CA ARG A 12 4.72 -14.83 21.56
C ARG A 12 5.60 -13.78 22.20
N PHE A 13 5.06 -12.84 22.98
CA PHE A 13 5.83 -11.69 23.48
C PHE A 13 6.34 -11.86 24.90
N THR A 14 5.74 -12.76 25.68
CA THR A 14 6.03 -12.88 27.11
C THR A 14 6.25 -14.30 27.60
N LEU A 15 6.24 -15.31 26.72
CA LEU A 15 6.31 -16.73 27.12
C LEU A 15 5.23 -17.07 28.14
N SER A 16 4.05 -16.47 27.97
CA SER A 16 2.89 -16.59 28.86
C SER A 16 3.13 -16.15 30.31
N LYS A 17 4.14 -15.30 30.56
CA LYS A 17 4.43 -14.75 31.89
C LYS A 17 3.59 -13.53 32.27
N PHE A 18 3.06 -12.80 31.28
CA PHE A 18 2.18 -11.65 31.51
C PHE A 18 0.87 -11.84 30.76
N ASP A 19 -0.22 -11.34 31.35
CA ASP A 19 -1.50 -11.23 30.68
C ASP A 19 -1.47 -10.12 29.63
N ALA A 20 -2.04 -10.39 28.45
CA ALA A 20 -2.27 -9.36 27.45
C ALA A 20 -3.62 -8.69 27.74
N LEU A 21 -3.57 -7.42 28.14
CA LEU A 21 -4.73 -6.57 28.36
C LEU A 21 -4.82 -5.51 27.26
N GLY A 22 -5.98 -5.44 26.61
CA GLY A 22 -6.33 -4.37 25.68
C GLY A 22 -7.62 -3.70 26.16
N TRP A 23 -7.72 -2.39 25.98
CA TRP A 23 -8.89 -1.61 26.36
C TRP A 23 -9.17 -0.54 25.31
N ASP A 24 -10.42 -0.10 25.26
CA ASP A 24 -10.82 1.02 24.42
C ASP A 24 -10.62 2.33 25.18
N GLN A 25 -9.99 3.31 24.54
CA GLN A 25 -9.80 4.63 25.13
C GLN A 25 -11.15 5.32 25.36
N ARG A 26 -11.18 6.33 26.24
CA ARG A 26 -12.37 7.19 26.39
C ARG A 26 -12.87 7.68 25.02
N GLY A 27 -14.18 7.59 24.79
CA GLY A 27 -14.78 8.00 23.52
C GLY A 27 -14.60 7.03 22.35
N VAL A 28 -13.96 5.87 22.53
CA VAL A 28 -13.69 4.90 21.46
C VAL A 28 -14.46 3.61 21.69
N ASN A 29 -15.08 3.10 20.62
CA ASN A 29 -15.70 1.77 20.55
C ASN A 29 -16.62 1.45 21.75
N ALA A 30 -16.23 0.53 22.65
CA ALA A 30 -17.09 0.11 23.75
C ALA A 30 -17.09 1.06 24.96
N SER A 31 -16.11 1.96 25.05
CA SER A 31 -15.99 2.92 26.16
C SER A 31 -17.03 4.03 26.03
N GLN A 32 -17.89 4.18 27.05
CA GLN A 32 -18.97 5.15 27.05
C GLN A 32 -18.60 6.48 27.71
N ALA A 33 -19.09 7.63 27.21
CA ALA A 33 -19.87 7.77 25.98
C ALA A 33 -18.97 7.65 24.73
N ALA A 34 -19.35 6.80 23.78
CA ALA A 34 -18.61 6.63 22.53
C ALA A 34 -18.86 7.82 21.60
N ILE A 35 -17.78 8.37 21.03
CA ILE A 35 -17.84 9.56 20.19
C ILE A 35 -17.99 9.15 18.74
N SER A 36 -19.07 9.60 18.12
CA SER A 36 -19.24 9.60 16.68
C SER A 36 -19.55 10.99 16.19
N PHE A 37 -18.78 11.42 15.20
CA PHE A 37 -19.06 12.64 14.45
C PHE A 37 -20.21 12.47 13.45
N TYR A 38 -20.61 11.23 13.18
CA TYR A 38 -21.59 10.88 12.16
C TYR A 38 -22.88 10.38 12.79
N PRO A 39 -24.05 10.79 12.27
CA PRO A 39 -25.34 10.21 12.64
C PRO A 39 -25.36 8.69 12.46
N TYR A 40 -24.88 8.22 11.29
CA TYR A 40 -24.84 6.81 10.90
C TYR A 40 -23.47 6.41 10.33
N ASP A 41 -23.11 5.13 10.43
CA ASP A 41 -21.86 4.60 9.86
C ASP A 41 -21.79 4.78 8.33
N ALA A 42 -22.93 4.72 7.64
CA ALA A 42 -23.01 4.96 6.20
C ALA A 42 -22.55 6.38 5.80
N ASP A 43 -22.77 7.38 6.66
CA ASP A 43 -22.31 8.76 6.40
C ASP A 43 -20.79 8.86 6.51
N ARG A 44 -20.20 8.17 7.50
CA ARG A 44 -18.74 8.05 7.64
C ARG A 44 -18.14 7.41 6.39
N ASP A 45 -18.70 6.29 5.97
CA ASP A 45 -18.16 5.51 4.84
C ASP A 45 -18.28 6.30 3.53
N ARG A 46 -19.41 6.99 3.33
CA ARG A 46 -19.59 7.90 2.20
C ARG A 46 -18.60 9.05 2.22
N LEU A 47 -18.41 9.70 3.37
CA LEU A 47 -17.45 10.81 3.47
C LEU A 47 -16.02 10.32 3.24
N SER A 48 -15.65 9.16 3.79
CA SER A 48 -14.34 8.54 3.58
C SER A 48 -14.08 8.23 2.11
N ALA A 49 -15.08 7.75 1.38
CA ALA A 49 -14.96 7.48 -0.06
C ALA A 49 -14.74 8.79 -0.86
N LEU A 50 -15.47 9.85 -0.52
CA LEU A 50 -15.37 11.15 -1.16
C LEU A 50 -14.06 11.88 -0.82
N SER A 51 -13.63 11.87 0.44
CA SER A 51 -12.40 12.55 0.89
C SER A 51 -11.11 11.88 0.40
N SER A 52 -11.21 10.61 -0.04
CA SER A 52 -10.09 9.84 -0.62
C SER A 52 -9.90 10.10 -2.10
N GLN A 53 -10.81 10.84 -2.75
CA GLN A 53 -10.65 11.25 -4.13
C GLN A 53 -9.54 12.30 -4.25
N TYR A 54 -8.75 12.17 -5.30
CA TYR A 54 -7.70 13.12 -5.64
C TYR A 54 -8.34 14.41 -6.16
N ARG A 55 -7.73 15.57 -5.88
CA ARG A 55 -8.22 16.88 -6.34
C ARG A 55 -8.45 16.88 -7.85
N GLU A 56 -7.53 16.25 -8.56
CA GLU A 56 -7.45 16.06 -10.00
C GLU A 56 -8.61 15.23 -10.58
N GLN A 57 -9.38 14.53 -9.74
CA GLN A 57 -10.58 13.78 -10.18
C GLN A 57 -11.83 14.67 -10.28
N HIS A 58 -11.76 15.93 -9.85
CA HIS A 58 -12.88 16.86 -9.87
C HIS A 58 -12.65 17.98 -10.88
N SER A 59 -13.67 18.29 -11.68
CA SER A 59 -13.65 19.44 -12.59
C SER A 59 -13.70 20.78 -11.84
N ASP A 60 -14.30 20.81 -10.65
CA ASP A 60 -14.33 21.97 -9.76
C ASP A 60 -13.31 21.79 -8.62
N PRO A 61 -12.26 22.65 -8.54
CA PRO A 61 -11.20 22.56 -7.55
C PRO A 61 -11.69 22.75 -6.11
N GLU A 62 -12.89 23.30 -5.93
CA GLU A 62 -13.53 23.53 -4.63
C GLU A 62 -14.28 22.31 -4.09
N THR A 63 -14.46 21.27 -4.90
CA THR A 63 -15.23 20.08 -4.50
C THR A 63 -14.58 19.36 -3.33
N GLN A 64 -13.27 19.10 -3.43
CA GLN A 64 -12.55 18.31 -2.44
C GLN A 64 -12.33 19.08 -1.11
N PRO A 65 -12.00 20.39 -1.13
CA PRO A 65 -12.08 21.25 0.04
C PRO A 65 -13.46 21.27 0.67
N ARG A 66 -14.56 21.46 -0.07
CA ARG A 66 -15.92 21.48 0.53
C ARG A 66 -16.34 20.15 1.15
N ILE A 67 -15.94 19.03 0.55
CA ILE A 67 -16.15 17.70 1.13
C ILE A 67 -15.39 17.57 2.45
N THR A 68 -14.13 18.02 2.50
CA THR A 68 -13.26 17.90 3.68
C THR A 68 -13.49 18.98 4.73
N ASP A 69 -14.03 20.15 4.35
CA ASP A 69 -14.43 21.26 5.22
C ASP A 69 -15.76 21.00 5.94
N ALA A 70 -16.43 19.88 5.62
CA ALA A 70 -17.68 19.49 6.24
C ALA A 70 -17.59 19.75 7.75
N THR A 71 -18.61 20.43 8.29
CA THR A 71 -18.62 20.99 9.65
C THR A 71 -18.84 19.91 10.71
N ILE A 72 -18.06 18.84 10.58
CA ILE A 72 -18.12 17.61 11.35
C ILE A 72 -17.90 17.88 12.84
N PHE A 73 -17.02 18.84 13.14
CA PHE A 73 -16.78 19.33 14.49
C PHE A 73 -18.00 20.05 15.09
N HIS A 74 -18.74 20.83 14.28
CA HIS A 74 -19.99 21.45 14.72
C HIS A 74 -21.08 20.41 14.98
N VAL A 75 -21.21 19.40 14.11
CA VAL A 75 -22.16 18.29 14.33
C VAL A 75 -21.83 17.55 15.62
N CYS A 76 -20.54 17.29 15.87
CA CYS A 76 -20.08 16.61 17.07
C CYS A 76 -20.29 17.44 18.33
N SER A 77 -20.01 18.75 18.32
CA SER A 77 -20.27 19.61 19.48
C SER A 77 -21.76 19.74 19.78
N LYS A 78 -22.63 19.75 18.75
CA LYS A 78 -24.09 19.71 18.94
C LYS A 78 -24.57 18.39 19.56
N ARG A 79 -23.96 17.27 19.18
CA ARG A 79 -24.37 15.93 19.64
C ARG A 79 -23.84 15.58 21.03
N HIS A 80 -22.58 15.90 21.29
CA HIS A 80 -21.84 15.46 22.48
C HIS A 80 -21.53 16.60 23.46
N GLY A 81 -21.99 17.81 23.16
CA GLY A 81 -21.72 18.99 23.96
C GLY A 81 -20.22 19.24 24.10
N ASP A 82 -19.77 19.38 25.33
CA ASP A 82 -18.39 19.77 25.65
C ASP A 82 -17.41 18.59 25.70
N LEU A 83 -17.88 17.36 25.45
CA LEU A 83 -17.10 16.14 25.64
C LEU A 83 -15.84 16.08 24.76
N GLY A 84 -15.85 16.72 23.58
CA GLY A 84 -14.71 16.78 22.66
C GLY A 84 -13.42 17.33 23.30
N ARG A 85 -13.55 18.20 24.30
CA ARG A 85 -12.40 18.79 25.03
C ARG A 85 -11.65 17.79 25.90
N PHE A 86 -12.30 16.69 26.28
CA PHE A 86 -11.82 15.71 27.26
C PHE A 86 -11.27 14.43 26.64
N LEU A 87 -11.13 14.38 25.31
CA LEU A 87 -10.65 13.22 24.55
C LEU A 87 -9.13 13.28 24.28
N THR A 88 -8.39 14.09 25.04
CA THR A 88 -6.96 14.29 24.80
C THR A 88 -6.13 13.11 25.31
N THR A 89 -4.97 12.88 24.68
CA THR A 89 -4.00 11.88 25.12
C THR A 89 -3.51 12.12 26.56
N THR A 90 -3.52 13.37 27.05
CA THR A 90 -3.15 13.68 28.44
C THR A 90 -4.13 13.06 29.44
N LEU A 91 -5.42 13.19 29.16
CA LEU A 91 -6.46 12.60 29.99
C LEU A 91 -6.52 11.09 29.84
N PHE A 92 -6.18 10.57 28.65
CA PHE A 92 -5.97 9.14 28.45
C PHE A 92 -4.79 8.60 29.30
N ALA A 93 -3.70 9.35 29.42
CA ALA A 93 -2.57 8.97 30.27
C ALA A 93 -2.95 8.89 31.76
N ARG A 94 -3.97 9.65 32.20
CA ARG A 94 -4.56 9.51 33.55
C ARG A 94 -5.41 8.26 33.68
N ASP A 95 -6.23 7.93 32.68
CA ASP A 95 -6.99 6.66 32.69
C ASP A 95 -6.04 5.46 32.79
N LEU A 96 -4.90 5.52 32.09
CA LEU A 96 -3.86 4.52 32.17
C LEU A 96 -3.34 4.31 33.59
N GLU A 97 -3.28 5.37 34.40
CA GLU A 97 -2.84 5.26 35.79
C GLU A 97 -3.90 4.64 36.69
N GLU A 98 -5.18 4.92 36.44
CA GLU A 98 -6.28 4.24 37.14
C GLU A 98 -6.36 2.75 36.77
N ILE A 99 -6.04 2.39 35.52
CA ILE A 99 -5.93 0.99 35.08
C ILE A 99 -4.72 0.29 35.72
N ARG A 100 -3.66 1.04 36.03
CA ARG A 100 -2.42 0.53 36.64
C ARG A 100 -2.60 0.26 38.13
N ILE A 101 -3.43 -0.72 38.49
CA ILE A 101 -3.66 -1.14 39.89
C ILE A 101 -2.42 -1.90 40.41
N GLY A 102 -1.57 -1.26 41.23
CA GLY A 102 -0.59 -1.97 42.08
C GLY A 102 0.66 -1.17 42.49
N PRO A 103 1.13 -1.27 43.75
CA PRO A 103 2.24 -0.48 44.30
C PRO A 103 3.62 -0.78 43.68
N ASP A 104 3.77 -1.88 42.93
CA ASP A 104 5.05 -2.33 42.33
C ASP A 104 4.98 -2.50 40.79
N SER A 105 4.21 -1.66 40.10
CA SER A 105 4.10 -1.77 38.63
C SER A 105 5.48 -1.70 37.93
N VAL A 106 5.84 -2.80 37.28
CA VAL A 106 7.06 -2.93 36.46
C VAL A 106 6.84 -2.17 35.16
N GLY A 107 7.03 -0.85 35.18
CA GLY A 107 6.80 0.01 34.02
C GLY A 107 7.87 -0.20 32.94
N ARG A 108 7.65 -1.13 32.02
CA ARG A 108 8.51 -1.31 30.84
C ARG A 108 7.68 -0.95 29.62
N ILE A 109 8.23 -0.11 28.74
CA ILE A 109 7.46 0.47 27.64
C ILE A 109 8.18 0.18 26.33
N ILE A 110 7.43 -0.38 25.38
CA ILE A 110 7.81 -0.43 23.96
C ILE A 110 6.94 0.58 23.23
N LEU A 111 7.56 1.50 22.50
CA LEU A 111 6.87 2.44 21.63
C LEU A 111 7.26 2.14 20.17
N ASP A 112 6.27 1.66 19.41
CA ASP A 112 6.42 1.23 18.02
C ASP A 112 5.61 2.18 17.11
N GLY A 113 6.20 2.61 15.98
CA GLY A 113 5.55 3.56 15.07
C GLY A 113 5.19 4.91 15.73
N THR A 114 6.16 5.61 16.33
CA THR A 114 5.86 6.80 17.15
C THR A 114 5.81 8.12 16.38
N GLN A 115 5.02 9.04 16.91
CA GLN A 115 4.93 10.43 16.44
C GLN A 115 5.77 11.37 17.31
N CYS A 116 6.41 12.36 16.70
CA CYS A 116 7.05 13.46 17.43
C CYS A 116 6.07 14.62 17.62
N VAL A 117 5.27 14.56 18.68
CA VAL A 117 4.11 15.46 18.91
C VAL A 117 4.50 16.94 18.96
N ARG A 118 5.76 17.30 19.23
CA ARG A 118 6.22 18.69 19.17
C ARG A 118 6.04 19.31 17.79
N ASP A 119 6.27 18.53 16.73
CA ASP A 119 6.08 19.02 15.36
C ASP A 119 4.60 19.24 15.05
N HIS A 120 3.72 18.50 15.71
CA HIS A 120 2.28 18.56 15.48
C HIS A 120 1.64 19.82 16.07
N ARG A 121 2.40 20.60 16.85
CA ARG A 121 1.99 21.92 17.33
C ARG A 121 2.02 22.99 16.24
N LEU A 122 2.73 22.72 15.14
CA LEU A 122 2.77 23.59 13.97
C LEU A 122 1.59 23.29 13.05
N LEU A 123 1.13 24.30 12.32
CA LEU A 123 0.10 24.17 11.31
C LEU A 123 0.49 23.06 10.31
N GLY A 124 -0.37 22.06 10.15
CA GLY A 124 -0.11 20.93 9.26
C GLY A 124 1.00 19.97 9.69
N GLY A 125 1.56 20.12 10.89
CA GLY A 125 2.68 19.32 11.38
C GLY A 125 2.41 17.81 11.42
N PHE A 126 1.20 17.42 11.84
CA PHE A 126 0.79 16.01 11.84
C PHE A 126 0.82 15.39 10.43
N GLY A 127 0.26 16.10 9.44
CA GLY A 127 0.18 15.61 8.07
C GLY A 127 1.53 15.64 7.35
N SER A 128 2.28 16.72 7.52
CA SER A 128 3.51 16.99 6.75
C SER A 128 4.73 16.19 7.22
N THR A 129 4.83 15.86 8.51
CA THR A 129 5.92 15.02 9.04
C THR A 129 5.79 13.59 8.54
N ALA A 130 4.58 13.05 8.41
CA ALA A 130 4.33 11.72 7.87
C ALA A 130 4.85 11.54 6.43
N LEU A 131 4.97 12.63 5.66
CA LEU A 131 5.37 12.59 4.25
C LEU A 131 6.88 12.36 4.02
N GLU A 132 7.72 12.52 5.05
CA GLU A 132 9.17 12.55 4.88
C GLU A 132 9.77 11.26 4.30
N ASN A 133 9.17 10.11 4.59
CA ASN A 133 9.70 8.81 4.20
C ASN A 133 8.82 8.07 3.18
N VAL A 134 7.67 8.64 2.80
CA VAL A 134 6.72 8.01 1.88
C VAL A 134 7.32 7.80 0.50
N THR A 135 8.13 8.76 0.05
CA THR A 135 8.83 8.65 -1.24
C THR A 135 9.80 7.48 -1.25
N ASP A 136 10.58 7.30 -0.18
CA ASP A 136 11.53 6.20 -0.06
C ASP A 136 10.80 4.86 0.12
N THR A 137 9.73 4.82 0.93
CA THR A 137 8.84 3.64 1.03
C THR A 137 8.28 3.24 -0.33
N PHE A 138 7.83 4.20 -1.15
CA PHE A 138 7.27 3.92 -2.46
C PHE A 138 8.37 3.51 -3.48
N ARG A 139 9.45 4.28 -3.54
CA ARG A 139 10.49 4.12 -4.55
C ARG A 139 11.38 2.92 -4.25
N ASP A 140 11.93 2.84 -3.06
CA ASP A 140 12.90 1.80 -2.71
C ASP A 140 12.19 0.58 -2.12
N GLY A 141 11.17 0.79 -1.28
CA GLY A 141 10.38 -0.29 -0.70
C GLY A 141 9.45 -0.99 -1.69
N PHE A 142 8.54 -0.27 -2.35
CA PHE A 142 7.61 -0.88 -3.29
C PHE A 142 8.26 -1.13 -4.66
N LEU A 143 8.69 -0.09 -5.39
CA LEU A 143 9.25 -0.31 -6.74
C LEU A 143 10.59 -1.06 -6.71
N GLY A 144 11.46 -0.75 -5.74
CA GLY A 144 12.77 -1.38 -5.59
C GLY A 144 12.66 -2.88 -5.29
N GLU A 145 11.89 -3.25 -4.28
CA GLU A 145 11.71 -4.67 -3.97
C GLU A 145 10.93 -5.43 -5.08
N CYS A 146 10.06 -4.74 -5.84
CA CYS A 146 9.40 -5.32 -7.01
C CYS A 146 10.42 -5.71 -8.10
N LEU A 147 11.44 -4.87 -8.32
CA LEU A 147 12.53 -5.17 -9.24
C LEU A 147 13.42 -6.29 -8.72
N ASN A 148 13.73 -6.29 -7.41
CA ASN A 148 14.55 -7.31 -6.77
C ASN A 148 13.90 -8.70 -6.85
N ALA A 149 12.57 -8.78 -6.71
CA ALA A 149 11.84 -10.04 -6.87
C ALA A 149 11.89 -10.55 -8.32
N GLY A 150 11.89 -9.65 -9.30
CA GLY A 150 12.12 -9.97 -10.70
C GLY A 150 10.84 -10.22 -11.53
N PRO A 151 11.00 -10.23 -12.88
CA PRO A 151 9.88 -10.25 -13.83
C PRO A 151 9.03 -11.52 -13.78
N GLN A 152 9.59 -12.64 -13.37
CA GLN A 152 8.85 -13.90 -13.27
C GLN A 152 7.68 -13.80 -12.27
N TYR A 153 7.82 -12.98 -11.23
CA TYR A 153 6.85 -12.85 -10.16
C TYR A 153 5.96 -11.61 -10.27
N TYR A 154 6.40 -10.55 -10.97
CA TYR A 154 5.67 -9.28 -11.00
C TYR A 154 5.56 -8.66 -12.39
N ALA A 155 4.32 -8.35 -12.79
CA ALA A 155 4.03 -7.70 -14.08
C ALA A 155 4.73 -6.36 -14.26
N LEU A 156 4.89 -5.58 -13.20
CA LEU A 156 5.56 -4.28 -13.28
C LEU A 156 7.04 -4.44 -13.64
N ALA A 157 7.70 -5.50 -13.15
CA ALA A 157 9.09 -5.81 -13.51
C ALA A 157 9.24 -6.51 -14.88
N ARG A 158 8.13 -6.92 -15.54
CA ARG A 158 8.17 -7.59 -16.86
C ARG A 158 8.42 -6.59 -17.98
N GLN A 159 9.26 -7.01 -18.92
CA GLN A 159 9.64 -6.25 -20.10
C GLN A 159 8.73 -6.52 -21.29
N CYS A 160 8.62 -5.52 -22.17
CA CYS A 160 8.39 -5.73 -23.60
C CYS A 160 9.76 -5.59 -24.31
N GLY A 161 10.26 -6.64 -24.97
CA GLY A 161 11.40 -6.54 -25.91
C GLY A 161 12.84 -6.70 -25.37
N GLY A 162 13.06 -7.30 -24.19
CA GLY A 162 14.40 -7.73 -23.75
C GLY A 162 15.34 -6.65 -23.15
N ARG A 163 14.83 -5.46 -22.80
CA ARG A 163 15.58 -4.38 -22.15
C ARG A 163 15.43 -4.39 -20.63
N THR A 164 16.53 -4.45 -19.86
CA THR A 164 16.55 -4.33 -18.39
C THR A 164 15.72 -3.12 -17.89
N VAL A 165 14.70 -3.38 -17.05
CA VAL A 165 13.84 -2.38 -16.42
C VAL A 165 14.50 -1.89 -15.14
N GLY A 166 14.75 -0.59 -15.04
CA GLY A 166 15.23 0.04 -13.82
C GLY A 166 14.12 0.80 -13.08
N LEU A 167 14.44 1.28 -11.87
CA LEU A 167 13.52 2.09 -11.04
C LEU A 167 12.86 3.25 -11.81
N LYS A 168 13.65 3.95 -12.63
CA LYS A 168 13.15 5.09 -13.42
C LYS A 168 12.11 4.67 -14.45
N ASP A 169 12.25 3.47 -15.03
CA ASP A 169 11.33 2.96 -16.05
C ASP A 169 9.97 2.60 -15.42
N LEU A 170 9.92 2.28 -14.12
CA LEU A 170 8.68 2.08 -13.36
C LEU A 170 8.08 3.38 -12.85
N GLU A 171 8.94 4.30 -12.40
CA GLU A 171 8.54 5.54 -11.75
C GLU A 171 7.97 6.57 -12.74
N GLN A 172 8.60 6.71 -13.91
CA GLN A 172 8.22 7.73 -14.90
C GLN A 172 6.83 7.54 -15.49
N PRO A 173 6.38 6.33 -15.87
CA PRO A 173 5.01 6.13 -16.35
C PRO A 173 3.96 6.41 -15.28
N ILE A 174 4.22 6.06 -14.02
CA ILE A 174 3.30 6.36 -12.90
C ILE A 174 3.24 7.87 -12.70
N LYS A 175 4.39 8.55 -12.68
CA LYS A 175 4.45 10.02 -12.61
C LYS A 175 3.77 10.69 -13.79
N ALA A 176 3.95 10.18 -15.01
CA ALA A 176 3.34 10.71 -16.22
C ALA A 176 1.83 10.45 -16.28
N LEU A 177 1.37 9.28 -15.81
CA LEU A 177 -0.06 8.97 -15.66
C LEU A 177 -0.69 9.92 -14.66
N VAL A 178 -0.09 10.09 -13.48
CA VAL A 178 -0.57 11.01 -12.45
C VAL A 178 -0.50 12.46 -12.95
N ALA A 179 0.58 12.85 -13.65
CA ALA A 179 0.71 14.18 -14.23
C ALA A 179 -0.26 14.42 -15.40
N GLY A 180 -0.66 13.38 -16.13
CA GLY A 180 -1.70 13.46 -17.16
C GLY A 180 -3.07 13.79 -16.58
N LEU A 181 -3.32 13.40 -15.31
CA LEU A 181 -4.51 13.83 -14.55
C LEU A 181 -4.45 15.32 -14.16
N ILE A 182 -3.28 15.97 -14.26
CA ILE A 182 -3.04 17.38 -13.89
C ILE A 182 -3.28 18.34 -15.07
N SER A 183 -3.85 17.89 -16.20
CA SER A 183 -3.89 18.68 -17.45
C SER A 183 -4.77 19.96 -17.45
N ASP A 184 -5.29 20.41 -16.30
CA ASP A 184 -5.68 21.81 -16.06
C ASP A 184 -5.64 22.21 -14.56
N PRO A 185 -4.49 22.64 -14.01
CA PRO A 185 -4.40 22.97 -12.59
C PRO A 185 -4.85 24.42 -12.33
N ILE A 186 -6.00 24.56 -11.66
CA ILE A 186 -6.51 25.86 -11.19
C ILE A 186 -5.85 26.23 -9.84
N PRO A 187 -5.28 27.42 -9.66
CA PRO A 187 -4.82 27.89 -8.35
C PRO A 187 -6.01 27.98 -7.38
N GLY A 188 -5.91 27.30 -6.23
CA GLY A 188 -7.01 27.21 -5.26
C GLY A 188 -6.93 28.27 -4.15
N TYR A 189 -7.98 29.11 -4.11
CA TYR A 189 -8.51 29.91 -3.00
C TYR A 189 -7.82 31.22 -2.52
N THR A 190 -8.64 32.29 -2.43
CA THR A 190 -8.49 33.55 -1.66
C THR A 190 -9.85 33.86 -1.00
N GLU A 191 -9.99 34.35 0.24
CA GLU A 191 -9.23 35.43 0.90
C GLU A 191 -8.85 35.19 2.38
N GLU A 192 -7.60 35.61 2.65
CA GLU A 192 -6.95 36.06 3.90
C GLU A 192 -6.84 35.16 5.14
N SER A 193 -7.61 34.08 5.29
CA SER A 193 -7.28 32.99 6.25
C SER A 193 -7.00 31.63 5.56
N GLU A 194 -7.44 31.49 4.31
CA GLU A 194 -7.44 30.24 3.56
C GLU A 194 -6.20 30.04 2.69
N HIS A 195 -5.49 31.12 2.34
CA HIS A 195 -4.26 31.05 1.54
C HIS A 195 -3.18 30.15 2.17
N MET A 196 -3.06 30.20 3.51
CA MET A 196 -2.11 29.35 4.25
C MET A 196 -2.44 27.86 4.13
N TRP A 197 -3.73 27.49 4.16
CA TRP A 197 -4.16 26.10 4.00
C TRP A 197 -3.99 25.61 2.57
N SER A 198 -4.27 26.45 1.58
CA SER A 198 -3.99 26.16 0.17
C SER A 198 -2.50 25.96 -0.11
N LEU A 199 -1.64 26.83 0.42
CA LEU A 199 -0.18 26.68 0.32
C LEU A 199 0.31 25.42 1.03
N LEU A 200 -0.22 25.11 2.22
CA LEU A 200 0.10 23.88 2.94
C LEU A 200 -0.29 22.65 2.12
N TRP A 201 -1.49 22.63 1.53
CA TRP A 201 -1.94 21.53 0.69
C TRP A 201 -1.05 21.32 -0.52
N ALA A 202 -0.75 22.40 -1.27
CA ALA A 202 0.14 22.35 -2.42
C ALA A 202 1.57 21.90 -2.05
N ASN A 203 2.08 22.34 -0.90
CA ASN A 203 3.37 21.88 -0.39
C ASN A 203 3.32 20.39 -0.03
N MET A 204 2.26 19.93 0.63
CA MET A 204 2.11 18.51 0.97
C MET A 204 1.98 17.61 -0.26
N THR A 205 1.20 17.99 -1.28
CA THR A 205 1.07 17.22 -2.52
C THR A 205 2.34 17.24 -3.37
N SER A 206 3.06 18.37 -3.40
CA SER A 206 4.38 18.43 -4.07
C SER A 206 5.45 17.61 -3.34
N LYS A 207 5.42 17.55 -2.01
CA LYS A 207 6.31 16.71 -1.20
C LYS A 207 6.03 15.22 -1.38
N SER A 208 4.76 14.82 -1.51
CA SER A 208 4.36 13.45 -1.80
C SER A 208 3.04 13.42 -2.57
N PHE A 209 3.12 13.08 -3.86
CA PHE A 209 1.92 13.01 -4.70
C PHE A 209 0.97 11.87 -4.28
N THR A 210 1.50 10.80 -3.67
CA THR A 210 0.73 9.61 -3.26
C THR A 210 -0.01 9.79 -1.94
N SER A 211 0.48 10.65 -1.04
CA SER A 211 -0.05 10.76 0.32
C SER A 211 -0.30 12.18 0.79
N GLY A 212 0.19 13.21 0.09
CA GLY A 212 -0.02 14.61 0.45
C GLY A 212 -1.50 14.96 0.53
N ASN A 213 -2.30 14.48 -0.43
CA ASN A 213 -3.73 14.71 -0.45
C ASN A 213 -4.45 14.05 0.73
N SER A 214 -4.22 12.76 0.96
CA SER A 214 -4.86 12.02 2.06
C SER A 214 -4.44 12.55 3.44
N ARG A 215 -3.18 12.95 3.60
CA ARG A 215 -2.68 13.56 4.84
C ARG A 215 -3.26 14.96 5.05
N PHE A 216 -3.49 15.73 4.00
CA PHE A 216 -4.18 17.02 4.08
C PHE A 216 -5.65 16.84 4.51
N SER A 217 -6.39 15.94 3.87
CA SER A 217 -7.79 15.64 4.22
C SER A 217 -7.95 15.22 5.69
N ASN A 218 -6.96 14.56 6.28
CA ASN A 218 -6.97 14.22 7.71
C ASN A 218 -6.83 15.42 8.64
N ILE A 219 -6.08 16.45 8.26
CA ILE A 219 -5.80 17.60 9.13
C ILE A 219 -6.75 18.77 8.91
N PHE A 220 -7.27 18.93 7.70
CA PHE A 220 -8.03 20.11 7.30
C PHE A 220 -9.30 20.33 8.16
N PRO A 221 -10.10 19.30 8.51
CA PRO A 221 -11.28 19.49 9.36
C PRO A 221 -10.95 20.10 10.74
N TYR A 222 -9.75 19.87 11.27
CA TYR A 222 -9.35 20.33 12.62
C TYR A 222 -9.29 21.85 12.75
N ARG A 223 -9.31 22.61 11.65
CA ARG A 223 -9.47 24.08 11.68
C ARG A 223 -10.74 24.52 12.42
N HIS A 224 -11.77 23.66 12.45
CA HIS A 224 -13.05 23.91 13.10
C HIS A 224 -13.10 23.49 14.58
N PHE A 225 -12.00 22.97 15.13
CA PHE A 225 -11.98 22.54 16.52
C PHE A 225 -12.24 23.72 17.47
N SER A 226 -11.52 24.83 17.31
CA SER A 226 -11.61 26.01 18.19
C SER A 226 -12.91 26.79 18.03
N THR A 227 -13.58 26.69 16.88
CA THR A 227 -14.92 27.26 16.66
C THR A 227 -16.02 26.41 17.29
N SER A 228 -15.75 25.12 17.49
CA SER A 228 -16.69 24.16 18.09
C SER A 228 -16.52 24.05 19.60
N TRP A 229 -15.30 24.21 20.11
CA TRP A 229 -14.97 24.22 21.54
C TRP A 229 -13.91 25.27 21.86
N PRO A 230 -13.99 25.93 23.03
CA PRO A 230 -13.10 27.05 23.37
C PRO A 230 -11.62 26.66 23.52
N ASP A 231 -11.31 25.50 24.13
CA ASP A 231 -9.96 24.90 24.19
C ASP A 231 -10.06 23.43 24.65
N VAL A 232 -9.00 22.64 24.47
CA VAL A 232 -8.89 21.32 25.10
C VAL A 232 -8.84 21.45 26.63
N ALA A 233 -9.37 20.46 27.34
CA ALA A 233 -9.35 20.45 28.81
C ALA A 233 -7.92 20.35 29.35
N GLU A 234 -7.05 19.58 28.69
CA GLU A 234 -5.65 19.44 29.08
C GLU A 234 -4.76 18.97 27.93
N ALA A 235 -3.58 19.56 27.82
CA ALA A 235 -2.54 19.17 26.87
C ALA A 235 -1.16 19.15 27.53
N PHE A 236 -0.44 18.03 27.41
CA PHE A 236 0.96 17.95 27.78
C PHE A 236 1.82 18.76 26.79
N ARG A 237 2.44 19.85 27.28
CA ARG A 237 3.26 20.76 26.47
C ARG A 237 4.76 20.75 26.82
N SER A 238 5.13 20.17 27.95
CA SER A 238 6.50 20.12 28.43
C SER A 238 7.41 19.25 27.53
N PRO A 239 8.73 19.46 27.55
CA PRO A 239 9.68 18.54 26.93
C PRO A 239 9.67 17.16 27.61
N LEU A 240 10.07 16.13 26.87
CA LEU A 240 10.23 14.76 27.36
C LEU A 240 11.66 14.46 27.86
N ASN A 241 12.37 15.47 28.35
CA ASN A 241 13.76 15.39 28.81
C ASN A 241 13.94 14.99 30.28
N ASN A 242 12.86 14.57 30.94
CA ASN A 242 12.94 14.04 32.29
C ASN A 242 13.62 12.66 32.26
N THR A 243 14.54 12.42 33.20
CA THR A 243 15.19 11.11 33.30
C THR A 243 14.15 10.03 33.63
N LEU A 244 13.98 9.09 32.71
CA LEU A 244 13.04 7.98 32.87
C LEU A 244 13.55 7.05 33.98
N LYS A 245 12.72 6.76 34.99
CA LYS A 245 13.04 5.80 36.06
C LYS A 245 13.09 4.36 35.57
N LYS A 246 12.52 4.08 34.40
CA LYS A 246 12.39 2.74 33.85
C LYS A 246 12.82 2.70 32.38
N PRO A 247 13.23 1.52 31.87
CA PRO A 247 13.71 1.38 30.51
C PRO A 247 12.58 1.49 29.48
N VAL A 248 12.88 2.17 28.36
CA VAL A 248 11.99 2.32 27.21
C VAL A 248 12.70 1.87 25.93
N LEU A 249 12.01 1.09 25.11
CA LEU A 249 12.49 0.66 23.81
C LEU A 249 11.64 1.29 22.71
N LEU A 250 12.28 2.00 21.80
CA LEU A 250 11.66 2.57 20.62
C LEU A 250 11.92 1.63 19.44
N ILE A 251 10.92 1.39 18.60
CA ILE A 251 11.09 0.61 17.36
C ILE A 251 10.79 1.52 16.18
N ALA A 252 11.80 1.65 15.31
CA ALA A 252 12.14 2.34 14.05
C ALA A 252 11.96 1.73 12.64
N GLU A 253 10.79 1.51 12.05
CA GLU A 253 10.72 1.01 10.66
C GLU A 253 11.37 1.97 9.66
N THR A 254 12.37 1.49 8.93
CA THR A 254 13.14 2.30 7.98
C THR A 254 12.30 2.81 6.82
N TYR A 255 11.29 2.05 6.37
CA TYR A 255 10.35 2.47 5.33
C TYR A 255 8.93 2.65 5.87
N ASP A 256 8.79 3.29 7.03
CA ASP A 256 7.47 3.64 7.59
C ASP A 256 6.79 4.78 6.80
N PRO A 257 5.62 4.57 6.15
CA PRO A 257 4.90 5.59 5.39
C PRO A 257 3.98 6.48 6.26
N ALA A 258 3.95 6.29 7.58
CA ALA A 258 3.06 7.02 8.48
C ALA A 258 3.80 7.71 9.62
N THR A 259 4.78 7.04 10.22
CA THR A 259 5.55 7.56 11.35
C THR A 259 7.03 7.42 11.08
N PRO A 260 7.64 8.27 10.25
CA PRO A 260 9.00 8.06 9.75
C PRO A 260 10.06 7.95 10.85
N PRO A 261 11.20 7.26 10.60
CA PRO A 261 12.27 7.05 11.58
C PRO A 261 12.74 8.30 12.34
N ARG A 262 12.70 9.46 11.69
CA ARG A 262 13.06 10.75 12.28
C ARG A 262 12.33 11.01 13.60
N ASN A 263 11.05 10.63 13.71
CA ASN A 263 10.27 10.85 14.92
C ASN A 263 10.90 10.15 16.13
N ARG A 264 11.34 8.91 15.92
CA ARG A 264 11.89 8.04 16.97
C ARG A 264 13.33 8.40 17.31
N ARG A 265 14.14 8.79 16.33
CA ARG A 265 15.49 9.35 16.58
C ARG A 265 15.42 10.62 17.42
N ARG A 266 14.45 11.51 17.13
CA ARG A 266 14.24 12.73 17.92
C ARG A 266 13.69 12.45 19.31
N LEU A 267 12.74 11.52 19.43
CA LEU A 267 12.22 11.09 20.73
C LEU A 267 13.32 10.46 21.59
N SER A 268 14.17 9.62 20.99
CA SER A 268 15.34 9.02 21.65
C SER A 268 16.30 10.10 22.15
N ALA A 269 16.63 11.08 21.31
CA ALA A 269 17.48 12.21 21.69
C ALA A 269 16.86 13.07 22.79
N GLU A 270 15.54 13.28 22.78
CA GLU A 270 14.82 14.05 23.79
C GLU A 270 14.79 13.34 25.15
N MET A 271 14.53 12.02 25.17
CA MET A 271 14.52 11.21 26.39
C MET A 271 15.92 10.94 26.95
N CYS A 272 16.95 10.92 26.09
CA CYS A 272 18.37 10.82 26.38
C CYS A 272 18.84 9.52 27.07
N ARG A 273 18.39 9.26 28.31
CA ARG A 273 18.82 8.11 29.14
C ARG A 273 17.70 7.09 29.29
N ASN A 274 18.08 5.84 29.54
CA ASN A 274 17.16 4.70 29.71
C ASN A 274 16.20 4.50 28.53
N VAL A 275 16.62 4.94 27.34
CA VAL A 275 15.94 4.73 26.07
C VAL A 275 16.92 4.09 25.09
N ARG A 276 16.44 3.14 24.29
CA ARG A 276 17.17 2.60 23.13
C ARG A 276 16.27 2.53 21.92
N LEU A 277 16.86 2.65 20.75
CA LEU A 277 16.18 2.60 19.48
C LEU A 277 16.56 1.33 18.72
N ILE A 278 15.56 0.60 18.23
CA ILE A 278 15.74 -0.42 17.19
C ILE A 278 15.46 0.25 15.86
N ALA A 279 16.44 0.33 14.96
CA ALA A 279 16.21 0.63 13.55
C ALA A 279 15.77 -0.65 12.85
N HIS A 280 14.46 -0.80 12.66
CA HIS A 280 13.88 -1.98 12.05
C HIS A 280 13.87 -1.84 10.53
N HIS A 281 14.73 -2.60 9.84
CA HIS A 281 14.78 -2.62 8.38
C HIS A 281 13.62 -3.45 7.81
N GLY A 282 12.46 -2.80 7.69
CA GLY A 282 11.20 -3.34 7.16
C GLY A 282 10.44 -2.27 6.36
N HIS A 283 9.36 -2.70 5.72
CA HIS A 283 8.56 -1.97 4.73
C HIS A 283 7.13 -1.68 5.18
N ALA A 284 6.84 -1.91 6.45
CA ALA A 284 5.53 -1.67 7.04
C ALA A 284 5.48 -0.39 7.90
N HIS A 285 4.26 0.02 8.22
CA HIS A 285 4.03 0.93 9.34
C HIS A 285 3.93 0.12 10.64
N SER A 286 4.73 0.51 11.64
CA SER A 286 4.98 -0.28 12.86
C SER A 286 5.62 -1.64 12.54
N SER A 287 5.98 -2.40 13.57
CA SER A 287 6.73 -3.64 13.43
C SER A 287 5.88 -4.85 13.01
N ARG A 288 5.09 -4.66 11.94
CA ARG A 288 4.27 -5.72 11.32
C ARG A 288 5.13 -6.76 10.61
N ASP A 289 6.24 -6.32 10.03
CA ASP A 289 7.22 -7.24 9.45
C ASP A 289 7.87 -8.06 10.56
N LEU A 290 7.92 -9.37 10.37
CA LEU A 290 8.44 -10.29 11.37
C LEU A 290 9.95 -10.16 11.43
N SER A 291 10.52 -10.16 12.63
CA SER A 291 11.97 -10.06 12.83
C SER A 291 12.39 -10.75 14.12
N ASN A 292 13.22 -11.79 14.00
CA ASN A 292 13.72 -12.55 15.15
C ASN A 292 14.60 -11.68 16.07
N CYS A 293 15.42 -10.80 15.48
CA CYS A 293 16.23 -9.80 16.18
C CYS A 293 15.36 -8.90 17.05
N ARG A 294 14.38 -8.24 16.44
CA ARG A 294 13.47 -7.31 17.13
C ARG A 294 12.70 -8.01 18.24
N GLU A 295 12.12 -9.18 17.95
CA GLU A 295 11.36 -9.94 18.95
C GLU A 295 12.20 -10.34 20.16
N SER A 296 13.44 -10.76 19.94
CA SER A 296 14.35 -11.12 21.03
C SER A 296 14.65 -9.93 21.93
N LEU A 297 14.89 -8.75 21.35
CA LEU A 297 15.13 -7.52 22.11
C LEU A 297 13.88 -7.02 22.84
N ALA A 298 12.71 -7.08 22.20
CA ALA A 298 11.43 -6.76 22.82
C ALA A 298 11.13 -7.68 24.01
N LYS A 299 11.37 -8.99 23.87
CA LYS A 299 11.26 -9.98 24.95
C LYS A 299 12.24 -9.70 26.08
N ALA A 300 13.51 -9.45 25.78
CA ALA A 300 14.53 -9.14 26.79
C ALA A 300 14.14 -7.90 27.62
N LEU A 301 13.57 -6.87 26.99
CA LEU A 301 12.98 -5.77 27.73
C LEU A 301 11.81 -6.28 28.58
N ILE A 302 10.75 -6.81 27.99
CA ILE A 302 9.50 -7.10 28.71
C ILE A 302 9.69 -8.14 29.82
N LEU A 303 10.60 -9.09 29.67
CA LEU A 303 10.87 -10.14 30.66
C LEU A 303 11.91 -9.73 31.69
N ASP A 304 13.01 -9.12 31.27
CA ASP A 304 14.19 -8.94 32.12
C ASP A 304 14.48 -7.46 32.41
N GLY A 305 13.90 -6.55 31.63
CA GLY A 305 14.14 -5.10 31.72
C GLY A 305 15.42 -4.68 31.00
N THR A 306 15.96 -5.57 30.17
CA THR A 306 17.24 -5.38 29.48
C THR A 306 17.03 -4.59 28.19
N LEU A 307 17.87 -3.58 27.98
CA LEU A 307 17.94 -2.82 26.74
C LEU A 307 19.21 -3.21 25.96
N PRO A 308 19.23 -3.02 24.62
CA PRO A 308 20.47 -3.12 23.86
C PRO A 308 21.56 -2.18 24.39
N ASP A 309 22.83 -2.58 24.28
CA ASP A 309 23.94 -1.74 24.71
C ASP A 309 24.03 -0.46 23.88
N GLU A 310 23.97 -0.63 22.55
CA GLU A 310 24.07 0.44 21.56
C GLU A 310 22.85 1.36 21.55
N PRO A 311 23.03 2.70 21.47
CA PRO A 311 21.92 3.67 21.41
C PRO A 311 20.90 3.39 20.30
N GLU A 312 21.38 2.94 19.15
CA GLU A 312 20.58 2.51 17.99
C GLU A 312 21.08 1.14 17.51
N THR A 313 20.21 0.14 17.48
CA THR A 313 20.51 -1.23 17.04
C THR A 313 19.74 -1.56 15.77
N GLY A 314 20.40 -2.01 14.71
CA GLY A 314 19.75 -2.45 13.48
C GLY A 314 19.16 -3.86 13.59
N CYS A 315 17.87 -4.03 13.25
CA CYS A 315 17.22 -5.34 13.14
C CYS A 315 16.52 -5.47 11.79
N TYR A 316 16.77 -6.57 11.07
CA TYR A 316 16.20 -6.79 9.74
C TYR A 316 14.91 -7.61 9.80
N ALA A 317 13.97 -7.30 8.91
CA ALA A 317 12.83 -8.16 8.65
C ALA A 317 13.31 -9.54 8.17
N ASN A 318 12.58 -10.59 8.55
CA ASN A 318 12.86 -11.97 8.19
C ASN A 318 12.64 -12.22 6.69
N GLY A 319 11.84 -11.39 6.03
CA GLY A 319 11.50 -11.51 4.61
C GLY A 319 11.22 -10.15 3.97
N THR A 320 11.01 -10.18 2.65
CA THR A 320 10.70 -9.00 1.84
C THR A 320 9.18 -8.86 1.63
N PRO A 321 8.68 -7.69 1.20
CA PRO A 321 7.25 -7.47 0.95
C PRO A 321 6.67 -8.37 -0.15
N TYR A 322 7.55 -8.85 -1.03
CA TYR A 322 7.22 -9.63 -2.21
C TYR A 322 7.62 -11.09 -2.01
N LEU A 323 6.77 -11.85 -1.31
CA LEU A 323 7.03 -13.25 -0.92
C LEU A 323 6.89 -14.26 -2.08
N CYS A 324 6.76 -13.80 -3.32
CA CYS A 324 6.66 -14.68 -4.49
C CYS A 324 7.95 -15.49 -4.71
N GLY A 325 7.84 -16.81 -4.75
CA GLY A 325 8.97 -17.73 -4.93
C GLY A 325 9.52 -18.34 -3.63
N ILE A 326 9.04 -17.90 -2.47
CA ILE A 326 9.35 -18.52 -1.17
C ILE A 326 8.45 -19.75 -0.99
N LYS A 327 9.02 -20.89 -0.59
CA LYS A 327 8.24 -22.11 -0.35
C LYS A 327 7.38 -21.93 0.89
N ASN A 328 6.15 -22.46 0.90
CA ASN A 328 5.26 -22.41 2.07
C ASN A 328 5.94 -22.92 3.36
N SER A 329 6.85 -23.89 3.27
CA SER A 329 7.64 -24.39 4.40
C SER A 329 8.56 -23.35 5.05
N GLU A 330 9.06 -22.39 4.27
CA GLU A 330 9.91 -21.29 4.76
C GLU A 330 9.06 -20.17 5.37
N VAL A 331 7.85 -19.93 4.85
CA VAL A 331 6.85 -19.01 5.42
C VAL A 331 6.30 -19.53 6.75
N SER A 332 6.08 -20.84 6.88
CA SER A 332 5.67 -21.48 8.14
C SER A 332 6.72 -21.32 9.25
N ASN A 333 8.02 -21.35 8.90
CA ASN A 333 9.11 -21.08 9.84
C ASN A 333 9.27 -19.58 10.18
N MET A 334 8.60 -18.69 9.45
CA MET A 334 8.51 -17.27 9.78
C MET A 334 7.38 -16.96 10.78
N GLY A 335 6.61 -17.94 11.25
CA GLY A 335 5.69 -17.77 12.38
C GLY A 335 4.35 -17.11 12.04
N ALA A 336 3.87 -17.22 10.80
CA ALA A 336 2.57 -16.71 10.40
C ALA A 336 1.42 -17.63 10.89
N THR A 337 1.01 -17.49 12.16
CA THR A 337 -0.13 -18.22 12.77
C THR A 337 -1.33 -17.33 13.09
N THR A 338 -1.61 -16.33 12.24
CA THR A 338 -2.91 -15.62 12.31
C THR A 338 -3.61 -15.69 10.96
N MET A 339 -4.92 -15.98 10.99
CA MET A 339 -5.82 -16.15 9.84
C MET A 339 -6.00 -14.89 8.99
N ALA A 340 -4.93 -14.42 8.34
CA ALA A 340 -4.98 -13.33 7.37
C ALA A 340 -4.21 -13.78 6.12
N LEU A 341 -4.94 -13.99 5.03
CA LEU A 341 -4.48 -14.16 3.63
C LEU A 341 -3.14 -14.88 3.47
N ASP A 342 -3.15 -16.13 2.99
CA ASP A 342 -1.94 -16.81 2.54
C ASP A 342 -1.19 -15.90 1.55
N PRO A 343 -0.04 -15.31 1.93
CA PRO A 343 0.65 -14.33 1.09
C PRO A 343 1.16 -14.95 -0.21
N VAL A 344 1.41 -16.27 -0.20
CA VAL A 344 1.82 -17.04 -1.37
C VAL A 344 0.61 -17.32 -2.28
N ALA A 345 -0.58 -17.55 -1.72
CA ALA A 345 -1.82 -17.64 -2.49
C ALA A 345 -2.21 -16.28 -3.12
N SER A 346 -2.08 -15.18 -2.38
CA SER A 346 -2.27 -13.81 -2.90
C SER A 346 -1.27 -13.49 -4.02
N CYS A 347 -0.03 -13.96 -3.91
CA CYS A 347 0.94 -13.91 -5.00
C CYS A 347 0.47 -14.71 -6.24
N LYS A 348 -0.06 -15.94 -6.08
CA LYS A 348 -0.60 -16.73 -7.20
C LYS A 348 -1.78 -16.03 -7.89
N GLU A 349 -2.65 -15.38 -7.12
CA GLU A 349 -3.78 -14.60 -7.62
C GLU A 349 -3.30 -13.33 -8.36
N HIS A 350 -2.30 -12.61 -7.83
CA HIS A 350 -1.66 -11.50 -8.54
C HIS A 350 -0.90 -11.94 -9.80
N ILE A 351 -0.28 -13.13 -9.82
CA ILE A 351 0.32 -13.71 -11.04
C ILE A 351 -0.77 -14.01 -12.07
N LEU A 352 -1.93 -14.52 -11.64
CA LEU A 352 -3.09 -14.76 -12.50
C LEU A 352 -3.70 -13.44 -13.02
N GLU A 353 -3.84 -12.40 -12.19
CA GLU A 353 -4.30 -11.07 -12.62
C GLU A 353 -3.28 -10.35 -13.52
N ALA A 354 -1.98 -10.50 -13.25
CA ALA A 354 -0.89 -10.06 -14.11
C ALA A 354 -0.93 -10.76 -15.48
N ALA A 355 -1.20 -12.07 -15.50
CA ALA A 355 -1.42 -12.82 -16.73
C ALA A 355 -2.71 -12.38 -17.45
N VAL A 356 -3.76 -12.00 -16.71
CA VAL A 356 -4.99 -11.40 -17.25
C VAL A 356 -4.73 -10.02 -17.84
N ARG A 357 -3.89 -9.17 -17.23
CA ARG A 357 -3.48 -7.87 -17.79
C ARG A 357 -2.48 -8.01 -18.94
N GLN A 358 -1.66 -9.06 -18.95
CA GLN A 358 -0.87 -9.45 -20.14
C GLN A 358 -1.75 -9.87 -21.34
N ARG A 359 -3.04 -10.20 -21.15
CA ARG A 359 -4.01 -10.34 -22.26
C ARG A 359 -4.14 -9.05 -23.09
N GLN A 360 -3.81 -7.89 -22.53
CA GLN A 360 -3.81 -6.60 -23.26
C GLN A 360 -2.43 -6.24 -23.86
N THR A 361 -1.31 -6.73 -23.32
CA THR A 361 0.05 -6.41 -23.81
C THR A 361 0.68 -7.51 -24.69
N GLY A 362 0.04 -8.68 -24.84
CA GLY A 362 0.41 -9.73 -25.81
C GLY A 362 0.30 -9.30 -27.29
N LEU A 363 -0.12 -8.06 -27.56
CA LEU A 363 -0.06 -7.41 -28.87
C LEU A 363 1.37 -7.20 -29.41
N CYS A 364 2.41 -7.29 -28.57
CA CYS A 364 3.78 -7.02 -29.02
C CYS A 364 4.43 -8.16 -29.84
N ASP A 365 4.01 -9.42 -29.68
CA ASP A 365 4.58 -10.55 -30.46
C ASP A 365 3.74 -10.94 -31.69
N MET A 366 2.53 -10.39 -31.87
CA MET A 366 1.60 -10.74 -32.95
C MET A 366 1.59 -9.75 -34.13
N ALA A 367 2.47 -8.75 -34.14
CA ALA A 367 2.50 -7.66 -35.11
C ALA A 367 2.92 -8.05 -36.56
N ASN A 368 3.16 -9.33 -36.87
CA ASN A 368 3.84 -9.74 -38.12
C ASN A 368 3.03 -10.69 -39.05
N PHE A 369 1.70 -10.68 -39.04
CA PHE A 369 0.91 -11.56 -39.93
C PHE A 369 -0.10 -10.79 -40.80
N ASP A 370 0.13 -10.78 -42.12
CA ASP A 370 -0.64 -10.06 -43.15
C ASP A 370 -1.75 -10.94 -43.77
N ILE A 371 -3.00 -10.75 -43.34
CA ILE A 371 -4.18 -11.51 -43.83
C ILE A 371 -4.62 -11.09 -45.23
N ASP A 372 -4.22 -9.90 -45.67
CA ASP A 372 -4.70 -9.33 -46.91
C ASP A 372 -3.81 -9.73 -48.11
N GLY A 373 -2.53 -10.06 -47.87
CA GLY A 373 -1.56 -10.46 -48.89
C GLY A 373 -1.16 -11.95 -48.99
N GLY A 374 -1.22 -12.75 -47.91
CA GLY A 374 -0.63 -14.11 -47.86
C GLY A 374 -1.58 -15.31 -48.04
N ASP A 375 -1.04 -16.54 -48.02
CA ASP A 375 -1.81 -17.79 -48.09
C ASP A 375 -2.53 -18.04 -46.76
N VAL A 376 -3.84 -17.82 -46.80
CA VAL A 376 -4.78 -17.97 -45.69
C VAL A 376 -4.65 -19.33 -44.97
N SER A 377 -4.33 -20.41 -45.69
CA SER A 377 -4.20 -21.74 -45.09
C SER A 377 -2.90 -21.89 -44.32
N LEU A 378 -1.79 -21.32 -44.82
CA LEU A 378 -0.51 -21.34 -44.12
C LEU A 378 -0.55 -20.47 -42.86
N GLN A 379 -1.23 -19.34 -42.92
CA GLN A 379 -1.41 -18.46 -41.76
C GLN A 379 -2.26 -19.11 -40.68
N ALA A 380 -3.32 -19.83 -41.05
CA ALA A 380 -4.10 -20.63 -40.11
C ALA A 380 -3.24 -21.70 -39.40
N VAL A 381 -2.29 -22.33 -40.11
CA VAL A 381 -1.33 -23.28 -39.52
C VAL A 381 -0.47 -22.61 -38.44
N HIS A 382 0.15 -21.47 -38.73
CA HIS A 382 1.01 -20.78 -37.77
C HIS A 382 0.25 -20.25 -36.54
N ILE A 383 -1.00 -19.83 -36.72
CA ILE A 383 -1.87 -19.43 -35.61
C ILE A 383 -2.15 -20.62 -34.69
N VAL A 384 -2.51 -21.77 -35.26
CA VAL A 384 -2.79 -22.99 -34.48
C VAL A 384 -1.54 -23.51 -33.77
N GLU A 385 -0.36 -23.48 -34.41
CA GLU A 385 0.90 -23.89 -33.78
C GLU A 385 1.34 -22.96 -32.64
N THR A 386 1.13 -21.65 -32.81
CA THR A 386 1.42 -20.66 -31.77
C THR A 386 0.48 -20.86 -30.58
N ALA A 387 -0.82 -20.98 -30.84
CA ALA A 387 -1.82 -21.24 -29.80
C ALA A 387 -1.56 -22.54 -29.03
N LYS A 388 -1.15 -23.62 -29.71
CA LYS A 388 -0.76 -24.88 -29.07
C LYS A 388 0.48 -24.74 -28.18
N ARG A 389 1.50 -23.98 -28.61
CA ARG A 389 2.68 -23.67 -27.78
C ARG A 389 2.30 -22.87 -26.53
N TYR A 390 1.39 -21.91 -26.65
CA TYR A 390 0.89 -21.14 -25.52
C TYR A 390 0.02 -21.97 -24.57
N ALA A 391 -0.86 -22.83 -25.10
CA ALA A 391 -1.71 -23.70 -24.27
C ALA A 391 -0.91 -24.78 -23.53
N ALA A 392 0.21 -25.24 -24.07
CA ALA A 392 1.14 -26.14 -23.37
C ALA A 392 1.74 -25.50 -22.09
N VAL A 393 1.74 -24.16 -21.99
CA VAL A 393 2.24 -23.43 -20.82
C VAL A 393 1.12 -22.97 -19.88
N TYR A 394 -0.09 -22.67 -20.40
CA TYR A 394 -1.14 -21.97 -19.63
C TYR A 394 -2.52 -22.66 -19.62
N GLY A 395 -2.69 -23.81 -20.27
CA GLY A 395 -3.75 -24.78 -19.94
C GLY A 395 -5.09 -24.70 -20.67
N ASP A 396 -5.36 -23.73 -21.55
CA ASP A 396 -6.63 -23.75 -22.31
C ASP A 396 -6.50 -23.21 -23.74
N THR A 397 -6.80 -24.05 -24.74
CA THR A 397 -6.43 -23.82 -26.15
C THR A 397 -7.59 -23.28 -26.99
N GLU A 398 -8.81 -23.76 -26.75
CA GLU A 398 -9.98 -23.54 -27.61
C GLU A 398 -10.55 -22.12 -27.48
N ASP A 399 -10.62 -21.64 -26.24
CA ASP A 399 -11.19 -20.35 -25.88
C ASP A 399 -10.27 -19.15 -26.26
N VAL A 400 -8.97 -19.42 -26.39
CA VAL A 400 -7.94 -18.49 -26.88
C VAL A 400 -8.01 -18.39 -28.41
N LEU A 401 -8.09 -19.53 -29.10
CA LEU A 401 -8.20 -19.60 -30.56
C LEU A 401 -9.45 -18.87 -31.11
N MET A 402 -10.61 -19.04 -30.45
CA MET A 402 -11.86 -18.44 -30.90
C MET A 402 -11.91 -16.92 -30.66
N ARG A 403 -11.26 -16.44 -29.59
CA ARG A 403 -11.15 -15.00 -29.31
C ARG A 403 -10.17 -14.28 -30.24
N GLU A 404 -9.02 -14.88 -30.53
CA GLU A 404 -8.02 -14.29 -31.42
C GLU A 404 -8.51 -14.18 -32.87
N ALA A 405 -9.19 -15.22 -33.37
CA ALA A 405 -9.81 -15.20 -34.70
C ALA A 405 -10.89 -14.09 -34.80
N ALA A 406 -11.71 -13.92 -33.76
CA ALA A 406 -12.75 -12.90 -33.68
C ALA A 406 -12.21 -11.47 -33.57
N GLN A 407 -11.04 -11.26 -32.95
CA GLN A 407 -10.43 -9.94 -32.80
C GLN A 407 -9.79 -9.47 -34.11
N LYS A 408 -9.09 -10.35 -34.83
CA LYS A 408 -8.43 -10.01 -36.09
C LYS A 408 -9.40 -9.83 -37.27
N TYR A 409 -10.57 -10.46 -37.20
CA TYR A 409 -11.71 -10.21 -38.08
C TYR A 409 -12.22 -8.76 -38.03
N ARG A 410 -12.21 -8.14 -36.84
CA ARG A 410 -12.67 -6.75 -36.69
C ARG A 410 -11.76 -5.74 -37.39
N SER A 411 -10.54 -6.14 -37.76
CA SER A 411 -9.52 -5.30 -38.39
C SER A 411 -9.24 -5.62 -39.86
N THR A 412 -9.96 -6.56 -40.50
CA THR A 412 -9.73 -6.93 -41.92
C THR A 412 -10.65 -6.15 -42.86
N GLU A 413 -10.13 -5.61 -43.97
CA GLU A 413 -10.95 -4.83 -44.93
C GLU A 413 -11.87 -5.71 -45.80
N HIS A 414 -11.48 -6.96 -46.08
CA HIS A 414 -12.21 -7.88 -46.97
C HIS A 414 -12.97 -8.98 -46.24
N LYS A 415 -14.16 -8.63 -45.71
CA LYS A 415 -15.03 -9.54 -44.94
C LYS A 415 -15.40 -10.86 -45.65
N GLY A 416 -15.36 -10.94 -46.98
CA GLY A 416 -15.73 -12.14 -47.75
C GLY A 416 -14.75 -13.34 -47.67
N ARG A 417 -13.53 -13.16 -47.12
CA ARG A 417 -12.57 -14.27 -46.90
C ARG A 417 -12.77 -15.00 -45.57
N GLU A 418 -13.71 -14.52 -44.75
CA GLU A 418 -14.08 -15.00 -43.42
C GLU A 418 -14.29 -16.51 -43.34
N PHE A 419 -15.23 -17.06 -44.12
CA PHE A 419 -15.56 -18.50 -44.07
C PHE A 419 -14.37 -19.41 -44.39
N ARG A 420 -13.44 -18.96 -45.24
CA ARG A 420 -12.25 -19.74 -45.61
C ARG A 420 -11.19 -19.73 -44.53
N PHE A 421 -11.01 -18.60 -43.84
CA PHE A 421 -10.03 -18.48 -42.76
C PHE A 421 -10.48 -19.23 -41.50
N TYR A 422 -11.71 -19.02 -41.04
CA TYR A 422 -12.28 -19.79 -39.93
C TYR A 422 -12.40 -21.28 -40.28
N GLY A 423 -12.80 -21.59 -41.52
CA GLY A 423 -12.79 -22.94 -42.05
C GLY A 423 -11.40 -23.58 -41.99
N ALA A 424 -10.34 -22.87 -42.39
CA ALA A 424 -8.97 -23.35 -42.35
C ALA A 424 -8.45 -23.56 -40.92
N ILE A 425 -8.76 -22.66 -39.98
CA ILE A 425 -8.40 -22.82 -38.56
C ILE A 425 -9.08 -24.05 -37.97
N ILE A 426 -10.39 -24.20 -38.16
CA ILE A 426 -11.15 -25.36 -37.67
C ILE A 426 -10.62 -26.65 -38.31
N ASN A 427 -10.32 -26.62 -39.61
CA ASN A 427 -9.82 -27.79 -40.33
C ASN A 427 -8.42 -28.17 -39.86
N GLN A 428 -7.52 -27.21 -39.59
CA GLN A 428 -6.19 -27.48 -39.05
C GLN A 428 -6.21 -27.98 -37.60
N LEU A 429 -7.22 -27.56 -36.81
CA LEU A 429 -7.43 -28.08 -35.45
C LEU A 429 -7.93 -29.53 -35.47
N LYS A 430 -8.82 -29.87 -36.40
CA LYS A 430 -9.41 -31.23 -36.53
C LYS A 430 -8.56 -32.21 -37.33
N TYR A 431 -7.89 -31.73 -38.38
CA TYR A 431 -7.15 -32.51 -39.38
C TYR A 431 -5.87 -31.77 -39.77
N PRO A 432 -4.81 -31.83 -38.94
CA PRO A 432 -3.59 -31.06 -39.17
C PRO A 432 -2.86 -31.51 -40.44
N LEU A 433 -2.43 -30.55 -41.26
CA LEU A 433 -1.56 -30.79 -42.42
C LEU A 433 -0.21 -31.40 -41.98
N SER A 434 0.37 -32.26 -42.82
CA SER A 434 1.69 -32.84 -42.56
C SER A 434 2.80 -31.82 -42.75
N GLU A 435 3.91 -31.99 -42.02
CA GLU A 435 5.07 -31.08 -42.11
C GLU A 435 5.61 -30.92 -43.55
N GLU A 436 5.57 -31.97 -44.36
CA GLU A 436 6.03 -31.91 -45.76
C GLU A 436 5.17 -30.96 -46.61
N ILE A 437 3.85 -30.94 -46.36
CA ILE A 437 2.91 -30.06 -47.05
C ILE A 437 3.11 -28.61 -46.57
N ILE A 438 3.27 -28.40 -45.26
CA ILE A 438 3.52 -27.07 -44.67
C ILE A 438 4.82 -26.47 -45.24
N LYS A 439 5.91 -27.25 -45.24
CA LYS A 439 7.21 -26.84 -45.83
C LYS A 439 7.10 -26.52 -47.32
N HIS A 440 6.25 -27.23 -48.06
CA HIS A 440 6.00 -26.94 -49.47
C HIS A 440 5.25 -25.62 -49.67
N MET A 441 4.23 -25.34 -48.84
CA MET A 441 3.46 -24.10 -48.86
C MET A 441 4.35 -22.89 -48.51
N GLU A 442 5.16 -22.97 -47.46
CA GLU A 442 6.11 -21.91 -47.10
C GLU A 442 7.08 -21.59 -48.23
N ARG A 443 7.61 -22.60 -48.94
CA ARG A 443 8.51 -22.40 -50.08
C ARG A 443 7.82 -21.70 -51.24
N LYS A 444 6.54 -21.99 -51.47
CA LYS A 444 5.72 -21.38 -52.53
C LYS A 444 5.42 -19.92 -52.21
N GLU A 445 5.15 -19.59 -50.96
CA GLU A 445 4.88 -18.23 -50.50
C GLU A 445 6.13 -17.35 -50.52
N ARG A 446 7.28 -17.89 -50.07
CA ARG A 446 8.58 -17.22 -50.22
C ARG A 446 8.98 -16.94 -51.67
N ARG A 447 8.48 -17.73 -52.63
CA ARG A 447 8.67 -17.47 -54.08
C ARG A 447 7.74 -16.39 -54.61
N ARG A 448 6.50 -16.29 -54.09
CA ARG A 448 5.54 -15.23 -54.46
C ARG A 448 5.95 -13.85 -53.98
N HIS A 449 6.66 -13.74 -52.86
CA HIS A 449 7.20 -12.46 -52.38
C HIS A 449 8.53 -12.03 -53.02
N ARG A 450 9.13 -12.86 -53.90
CA ARG A 450 10.38 -12.54 -54.63
C ARG A 450 10.15 -12.04 -56.06
N HIS A 451 8.92 -12.13 -56.56
CA HIS A 451 8.46 -11.46 -57.79
C HIS A 451 7.51 -10.34 -57.39
#